data_AF-A0A227J2Q4-F1
#
_entry.id   AF-A0A227J2Q4-F1
#
_cell.length_a   1.000
_cell.length_b   1.000
_cell.length_c   1.000
_cell.angle_alpha   90.00
_cell.angle_beta   90.00
_cell.angle_gamma   90.00
#
_symmetry.space_group_name_H-M   'P 1'
#
loop_
_entity.id
_entity.type
_entity.pdbx_description
1 polymer ?
#
loop_
_entity_poly.entity_id
_entity_poly.type
_entity_poly.pdbx_seq_one_letter_code
_entity_poly.pdbx_strand_id
1 'polypeptide(L)'
;QSSGMEGPGALAGWEFSEQIDAKELGQTIAQQALVKLGADACPSGEMPVVIGNGFGGVIFHEACGHLLETTSVAKKASVFHDKMGEMIAHTAVNA
;
A
#
# COMPACT_ATOMS: atom_id res chain seq x y z
N GLN A 1 19.60 -0.47 6.28
CA GLN A 1 19.25 0.64 7.18
C GLN A 1 18.11 0.18 8.07
N SER A 2 18.28 0.20 9.40
CA SER A 2 17.28 -0.29 10.37
C SER A 2 16.51 0.88 10.99
N SER A 3 15.63 1.52 10.20
CA SER A 3 14.78 2.61 10.66
C SER A 3 13.29 2.25 10.55
N GLY A 4 12.50 2.72 11.51
CA GLY A 4 11.04 2.75 11.44
C GLY A 4 10.55 4.14 11.01
N MET A 5 9.37 4.21 10.39
CA MET A 5 8.77 5.48 10.01
C MET A 5 7.26 5.32 9.94
N GLU A 6 6.56 6.26 10.57
CA GLU A 6 5.12 6.41 10.48
C GLU A 6 4.83 7.91 10.40
N GLY A 7 3.97 8.33 9.48
CA GLY A 7 3.63 9.74 9.23
C GLY A 7 2.13 9.92 9.11
N PRO A 8 1.36 9.83 10.22
CA PRO A 8 -0.08 9.99 10.17
C PRO A 8 -0.46 11.39 9.69
N GLY A 9 -1.47 11.47 8.82
CA GLY A 9 -1.98 12.71 8.26
C GLY A 9 -3.44 12.57 7.88
N ALA A 10 -4.14 13.70 7.81
CA ALA A 10 -5.54 13.77 7.43
C ALA A 10 -5.82 15.08 6.68
N LEU A 11 -6.95 15.15 5.98
CA LEU A 11 -7.48 16.40 5.44
C LEU A 11 -8.05 17.26 6.60
N ALA A 12 -7.18 17.73 7.48
CA ALA A 12 -7.47 18.47 8.70
C ALA A 12 -6.32 19.43 9.02
N GLY A 13 -6.55 20.38 9.94
CA GLY A 13 -5.52 21.26 10.47
C GLY A 13 -4.69 20.57 11.57
N TRP A 14 -3.93 21.38 12.32
CA TRP A 14 -3.01 20.88 13.36
C TRP A 14 -3.73 20.20 14.54
N GLU A 15 -5.02 20.48 14.73
CA GLU A 15 -5.88 19.81 15.71
C GLU A 15 -5.92 18.28 15.52
N PHE A 16 -5.59 17.77 14.34
CA PHE A 16 -5.42 16.33 14.11
C PHE A 16 -4.35 15.71 15.03
N SER A 17 -3.34 16.49 15.45
CA SER A 17 -2.32 16.01 16.38
C SER A 17 -2.87 15.60 17.75
N GLU A 18 -4.01 16.13 18.17
CA GLU A 18 -4.69 15.74 19.41
C GLU A 18 -5.27 14.33 19.34
N GLN A 19 -5.45 13.79 18.13
CA GLN A 19 -5.93 12.43 17.88
C GLN A 19 -4.79 11.40 17.81
N ILE A 20 -3.53 11.85 17.89
CA ILE A 20 -2.36 10.98 17.79
C ILE A 20 -1.84 10.67 19.19
N ASP A 21 -1.85 9.39 19.58
CA ASP A 21 -1.10 8.93 20.74
C ASP A 21 0.39 8.84 20.38
N ALA A 22 1.16 9.85 20.80
CA ALA A 22 2.60 9.92 20.53
C ALA A 22 3.39 8.76 21.14
N LYS A 23 2.93 8.19 22.26
CA LYS A 23 3.62 7.08 22.92
C LYS A 23 3.40 5.79 22.15
N GLU A 24 2.16 5.51 21.76
CA GLU A 24 1.82 4.35 20.93
C GLU A 24 2.53 4.42 19.56
N LEU A 25 2.53 5.60 18.94
CA LEU A 25 3.24 5.84 17.68
C LEU A 25 4.74 5.58 17.81
N GLY A 26 5.37 6.11 18.86
CA GLY A 26 6.78 5.91 19.14
C GLY A 26 7.13 4.44 19.39
N GLN A 27 6.27 3.70 20.10
CA GLN A 27 6.44 2.26 20.32
C GLN A 27 6.36 1.46 19.01
N THR A 28 5.40 1.79 18.16
CA THR A 28 5.22 1.16 16.84
C THR A 28 6.45 1.38 15.95
N ILE A 29 6.93 2.63 15.85
CA ILE A 29 8.11 2.97 15.06
C ILE A 29 9.36 2.25 15.58
N ALA A 30 9.55 2.20 16.90
CA ALA A 30 10.67 1.48 17.51
C ALA A 30 10.60 -0.02 17.20
N GLN A 31 9.42 -0.62 17.26
CA GLN A 31 9.22 -2.03 16.91
C GLN A 31 9.55 -2.30 15.44
N GLN A 32 9.09 -1.45 14.51
CA GLN A 32 9.45 -1.57 13.08
C GLN A 32 10.97 -1.55 12.88
N ALA A 33 11.69 -0.63 13.55
CA ALA A 33 13.14 -0.53 13.46
C ALA A 33 13.85 -1.79 13.96
N LEU A 34 13.41 -2.32 15.11
CA LEU A 34 13.95 -3.55 15.71
C LEU A 34 13.68 -4.79 14.85
N VAL A 35 12.47 -4.92 14.28
CA VAL A 35 12.13 -6.00 13.35
C VAL A 35 13.05 -5.96 12.12
N LYS A 36 13.25 -4.79 11.51
CA LYS A 36 14.16 -4.64 10.38
C LYS A 36 15.62 -4.90 10.74
N LEU A 37 16.03 -4.56 11.96
CA LEU A 37 17.40 -4.80 12.44
C LEU A 37 17.70 -6.29 12.58
N GLY A 38 16.73 -7.07 13.04
CA GLY A 38 16.88 -8.51 13.25
C GLY A 38 16.42 -9.39 12.08
N ALA A 39 16.04 -8.81 10.94
CA ALA A 39 15.52 -9.56 9.81
C ALA A 39 16.63 -10.24 9.00
N ASP A 40 16.41 -11.51 8.65
CA ASP A 40 17.25 -12.24 7.69
C ASP A 40 16.99 -11.79 6.25
N ALA A 41 17.80 -12.29 5.31
CA ALA A 41 17.57 -12.07 3.88
C ALA A 41 16.22 -12.65 3.44
N CYS A 42 15.46 -11.86 2.68
CA CYS A 42 14.17 -12.28 2.15
C CYS A 42 14.34 -13.43 1.14
N PRO A 43 13.54 -14.52 1.21
CA PRO A 43 13.57 -15.59 0.22
C PRO A 43 13.18 -15.06 -1.17
N SER A 44 13.73 -15.68 -2.22
CA SER A 44 13.45 -15.32 -3.61
C SER A 44 12.71 -16.44 -4.34
N GLY A 45 11.74 -16.09 -5.17
CA GLY A 45 10.96 -17.02 -5.98
C GLY A 45 9.45 -16.74 -5.93
N GLU A 46 8.68 -17.60 -6.58
CA GLU A 46 7.22 -17.55 -6.52
C GLU A 46 6.74 -18.24 -5.23
N MET A 47 5.94 -17.51 -4.45
CA MET A 47 5.36 -18.03 -3.21
C MET A 47 4.04 -17.30 -2.89
N PRO A 48 3.12 -17.93 -2.16
CA PRO A 48 1.96 -17.22 -1.61
C PRO A 48 2.40 -16.06 -0.70
N VAL A 49 1.78 -14.89 -0.86
CA VAL A 49 2.05 -13.70 -0.05
C VAL A 49 0.76 -13.25 0.63
N VAL A 50 0.83 -13.02 1.94
CA VAL A 50 -0.26 -12.39 2.69
C VAL A 50 0.08 -10.91 2.86
N ILE A 51 -0.80 -10.04 2.37
CA ILE A 51 -0.62 -8.59 2.42
C ILE A 51 -1.48 -8.04 3.56
N GLY A 52 -0.87 -7.25 4.44
CA GLY A 52 -1.58 -6.57 5.53
C GLY A 52 -2.57 -5.53 5.03
N ASN A 53 -3.57 -5.19 5.83
CA ASN A 53 -4.52 -4.13 5.52
C ASN A 53 -3.87 -2.73 5.54
N GLY A 54 -4.61 -1.70 5.11
CA GLY A 54 -4.12 -0.32 5.08
C GLY A 54 -3.13 -0.09 3.93
N PHE A 55 -1.87 0.18 4.24
CA PHE A 55 -0.84 0.49 3.23
C PHE A 55 -0.60 -0.67 2.25
N GLY A 56 -0.91 -1.92 2.62
CA GLY A 56 -0.86 -3.05 1.69
C GLY A 56 -1.76 -2.87 0.46
N GLY A 57 -2.76 -1.99 0.51
CA GLY A 57 -3.58 -1.59 -0.64
C GLY A 57 -2.80 -0.95 -1.79
N VAL A 58 -1.53 -0.55 -1.58
CA VAL A 58 -0.64 -0.09 -2.67
C VAL A 58 -0.55 -1.11 -3.80
N ILE A 59 -0.65 -2.42 -3.52
CA ILE A 59 -0.65 -3.43 -4.58
C ILE A 59 -1.77 -3.18 -5.61
N PHE A 60 -2.94 -2.74 -5.17
CA PHE A 60 -4.05 -2.40 -6.07
C PHE A 60 -3.77 -1.10 -6.83
N HIS A 61 -3.19 -0.10 -6.17
CA HIS A 61 -2.81 1.17 -6.79
C HIS A 61 -1.89 0.94 -8.01
N GLU A 62 -0.87 0.09 -7.84
CA GLU A 62 0.08 -0.23 -8.90
C GLU A 62 -0.48 -1.21 -9.94
N ALA A 63 -1.08 -2.32 -9.48
CA ALA A 63 -1.53 -3.38 -10.37
C ALA A 63 -2.78 -3.00 -11.19
N CYS A 64 -3.57 -2.05 -10.70
CA CYS A 64 -4.83 -1.65 -11.33
C CYS A 64 -4.99 -0.12 -11.42
N GLY A 65 -4.74 0.61 -10.35
CA GLY A 65 -5.03 2.06 -10.23
C GLY A 65 -4.50 2.89 -11.39
N HIS A 66 -3.18 2.99 -11.54
CA HIS A 66 -2.55 3.78 -12.62
C HIS A 66 -2.95 3.32 -14.04
N LEU A 67 -3.15 2.01 -14.21
CA LEU A 67 -3.51 1.43 -15.50
C LEU A 67 -4.97 1.73 -15.86
N LEU A 68 -5.83 1.98 -14.89
CA LEU A 68 -7.23 2.38 -15.12
C LEU A 68 -7.40 3.90 -15.27
N GLU A 69 -6.35 4.70 -15.07
CA GLU A 69 -6.42 6.14 -15.29
C GLU A 69 -6.76 6.48 -16.75
N THR A 70 -7.65 7.47 -16.93
CA THR A 70 -8.13 7.90 -18.25
C THR A 70 -6.99 8.24 -19.21
N THR A 71 -5.92 8.86 -18.72
CA THR A 71 -4.73 9.21 -19.51
C THR A 71 -4.04 7.97 -20.10
N SER A 72 -3.94 6.89 -19.32
CA SER A 72 -3.37 5.61 -19.74
C SER A 72 -4.30 4.88 -20.72
N VAL A 73 -5.60 4.81 -20.41
CA VAL A 73 -6.59 4.09 -21.22
C VAL A 73 -6.87 4.80 -22.55
N ALA A 74 -7.07 6.12 -22.54
CA ALA A 74 -7.42 6.89 -23.75
C ALA A 74 -6.29 6.88 -24.79
N LYS A 75 -5.04 6.80 -24.33
CA LYS A 75 -3.86 6.68 -25.20
C LYS A 75 -3.56 5.26 -25.64
N LYS A 76 -4.41 4.28 -25.28
CA LYS A 76 -4.18 2.84 -25.53
C LYS A 76 -2.86 2.33 -24.93
N ALA A 77 -2.39 2.97 -23.87
CA ALA A 77 -1.14 2.64 -23.19
C ALA A 77 -1.34 1.71 -21.98
N SER A 78 -2.59 1.36 -21.68
CA SER A 78 -2.96 0.46 -20.61
C SER A 78 -3.30 -0.94 -21.14
N VAL A 79 -2.94 -1.97 -20.37
CA VAL A 79 -3.40 -3.35 -20.58
C VAL A 79 -4.92 -3.50 -20.44
N PHE A 80 -5.59 -2.52 -19.82
CA PHE A 80 -7.05 -2.48 -19.67
C PHE A 80 -7.75 -1.69 -20.78
N HIS A 81 -7.04 -1.24 -21.82
CA HIS A 81 -7.68 -0.67 -23.00
C HIS A 81 -8.67 -1.68 -23.63
N ASP A 82 -9.89 -1.23 -23.91
CA ASP A 82 -11.00 -2.02 -24.44
C ASP A 82 -11.42 -3.23 -23.56
N LYS A 83 -11.12 -3.20 -22.25
CA LYS A 83 -11.51 -4.24 -21.27
C LYS A 83 -12.75 -3.89 -20.44
N MET A 84 -13.52 -2.90 -20.87
CA MET A 84 -14.75 -2.52 -20.18
C MET A 84 -15.76 -3.68 -20.20
N GLY A 85 -16.22 -4.10 -19.02
CA GLY A 85 -17.16 -5.22 -18.87
C GLY A 85 -16.50 -6.60 -18.80
N GLU A 86 -15.18 -6.72 -18.96
CA GLU A 86 -14.46 -7.96 -18.74
C GLU A 86 -14.01 -8.12 -17.26
N MET A 87 -13.88 -9.37 -16.81
CA MET A 87 -13.29 -9.67 -15.50
C MET A 87 -11.78 -9.47 -15.56
N ILE A 88 -11.29 -8.45 -14.85
CA ILE A 88 -9.86 -8.11 -14.79
C ILE A 88 -9.17 -8.50 -13.47
N ALA A 89 -9.93 -8.96 -12.49
CA ALA A 89 -9.45 -9.38 -11.18
C ALA A 89 -10.27 -10.57 -10.65
N HIS A 90 -9.83 -11.17 -9.53
CA HIS A 90 -10.58 -12.23 -8.87
C HIS A 90 -11.92 -11.72 -8.33
N THR A 91 -12.95 -12.55 -8.28
CA THR A 91 -14.33 -12.18 -7.84
C THR A 91 -14.44 -11.73 -6.38
N ALA A 92 -13.38 -11.94 -5.59
CA ALA A 92 -13.27 -11.45 -4.21
C ALA A 92 -12.81 -10.00 -4.12
N VAL A 93 -12.41 -9.39 -5.25
CA VAL A 93 -11.92 -8.02 -5.33
C VAL A 93 -13.03 -7.13 -5.87
N ASN A 94 -13.31 -6.04 -5.16
CA ASN A 94 -14.14 -4.94 -5.62
C ASN A 94 -13.35 -3.63 -5.57
N ALA A 95 -13.74 -2.68 -6.42
CA ALA A 95 -13.19 -1.33 -6.47
C ALA A 95 -14.29 -0.33 -6.08
#